data_AF-A0A336M9B3-F1
#
_entry.id   AF-A0A336M9B3-F1
#
_cell.length_a   1.000
_cell.length_b   1.000
_cell.length_c   1.000
_cell.angle_alpha   90.00
_cell.angle_beta   90.00
_cell.angle_gamma   90.00
#
_symmetry.space_group_name_H-M   'P 1'
#
loop_
_entity.id
_entity.type
_entity.pdbx_description
1 polymer ?
#
loop_
_entity_poly.entity_id
_entity_poly.type
_entity_poly.pdbx_seq_one_letter_code
_entity_poly.pdbx_strand_id
1 'polypeptide(L)'
;MDGPQNPLKIPFYPAFSLERRNDGLNVFWFERGFSQVTYGPQPERGRNACVLIVLLTASKIALKKNLKIVKMNELNPHLIQCFAEGILQGIYEYSQFKERNKLSTSINLTIPEAYKGLKGKAVNIHEWKSYLYAVKMEENLHNLILEGLHAWRHKSLARKHLLFVILIADSRAVLNVIDEIENTITFFDSHPHASTHGACIASADLADIKPYCKWICRLFRDLYNSSPTCFELSFFQFNEMEEYAREPCPYRIVDDCGGAFAMGCIGGGVFQAIKGFRNAPSGFGRRMLGSLTAIKARAPIIGGNFAVWGGMFSTIDCTLVHLRKKEDPWNSIISGAATGGILAARNGVGMMAGSALVGGVLLALIEGVGILFTRLSADQFRNPAPPNDPSAVLDDPTVASSSGSFQ
;
A
#
# COMPACT_ATOMS: atom_id res chain seq x y z
N MET A 1 20.58 -22.23 27.60
CA MET A 1 19.21 -21.71 27.77
C MET A 1 19.10 -20.49 26.88
N ASP A 2 18.77 -20.68 25.61
CA ASP A 2 18.59 -19.58 24.68
C ASP A 2 17.14 -19.13 24.74
N GLY A 3 16.91 -17.87 25.11
CA GLY A 3 15.58 -17.26 25.09
C GLY A 3 14.97 -17.27 23.68
N PRO A 4 13.67 -16.97 23.53
CA PRO A 4 13.00 -16.99 22.24
C PRO A 4 13.72 -16.04 21.27
N GLN A 5 14.42 -16.60 20.28
CA GLN A 5 15.10 -15.83 19.24
C GLN A 5 14.05 -15.00 18.48
N ASN A 6 14.30 -13.70 18.35
CA ASN A 6 13.47 -12.84 17.51
C ASN A 6 13.51 -13.38 16.07
N PRO A 7 12.36 -13.84 15.50
CA PRO A 7 12.33 -14.53 14.21
C PRO A 7 12.73 -13.63 13.02
N LEU A 8 12.86 -12.33 13.24
CA LEU A 8 13.22 -11.34 12.22
C LEU A 8 14.68 -10.84 12.33
N LYS A 9 15.50 -11.40 13.25
CA LYS A 9 16.92 -11.04 13.34
C LYS A 9 17.67 -11.64 12.15
N ILE A 10 18.42 -10.80 11.44
CA ILE A 10 19.31 -11.24 10.35
C ILE A 10 20.31 -12.28 10.90
N PRO A 11 20.32 -13.52 10.37
CA PRO A 11 21.16 -14.60 10.90
C PRO A 11 22.63 -14.40 10.53
N PHE A 12 22.90 -13.95 9.29
CA PHE A 12 24.23 -13.59 8.79
C PHE A 12 24.07 -12.61 7.63
N TYR A 13 25.13 -11.88 7.31
CA TYR A 13 25.17 -11.03 6.12
C TYR A 13 25.70 -11.86 4.94
N PRO A 14 24.96 -11.97 3.82
CA PRO A 14 25.28 -12.95 2.80
C PRO A 14 26.49 -12.54 1.95
N ALA A 15 27.40 -13.47 1.73
CA ALA A 15 28.46 -13.32 0.74
C ALA A 15 27.88 -13.42 -0.68
N PHE A 16 28.49 -12.73 -1.64
CA PHE A 16 28.09 -12.76 -3.04
C PHE A 16 29.28 -12.71 -4.00
N SER A 17 29.08 -13.26 -5.21
CA SER A 17 29.96 -13.10 -6.35
C SER A 17 29.30 -12.21 -7.40
N LEU A 18 30.11 -11.41 -8.12
CA LEU A 18 29.64 -10.54 -9.19
C LEU A 18 30.01 -11.12 -10.55
N GLU A 19 29.00 -11.43 -11.36
CA GLU A 19 29.11 -11.71 -12.78
C GLU A 19 28.83 -10.43 -13.58
N ARG A 20 29.88 -9.87 -14.21
CA ARG A 20 29.73 -8.74 -15.15
C ARG A 20 29.53 -9.28 -16.55
N ARG A 21 28.49 -8.83 -17.23
CA ARG A 21 28.16 -9.29 -18.58
C ARG A 21 28.38 -8.18 -19.61
N ASN A 22 28.71 -8.60 -20.83
CA ASN A 22 28.98 -7.69 -21.94
C ASN A 22 27.73 -6.93 -22.44
N ASP A 23 26.53 -7.36 -22.02
CA ASP A 23 25.25 -6.76 -22.35
C ASP A 23 24.80 -5.69 -21.34
N GLY A 24 25.70 -5.21 -20.48
CA GLY A 24 25.45 -4.14 -19.51
C GLY A 24 24.83 -4.60 -18.20
N LEU A 25 24.51 -5.89 -18.08
CA LEU A 25 23.92 -6.51 -16.89
C LEU A 25 24.99 -6.92 -15.87
N ASN A 26 24.77 -6.53 -14.61
CA ASN A 26 25.54 -6.99 -13.47
C ASN A 26 24.69 -7.94 -12.64
N VAL A 27 25.14 -9.18 -12.43
CA VAL A 27 24.43 -10.19 -11.64
C VAL A 27 25.21 -10.51 -10.38
N PHE A 28 24.58 -10.34 -9.23
CA PHE A 28 25.10 -10.65 -7.91
C PHE A 28 24.50 -11.97 -7.45
N TRP A 29 25.31 -13.03 -7.48
CA TRP A 29 24.94 -14.36 -7.04
C TRP A 29 25.30 -14.53 -5.57
N PHE A 30 24.30 -14.73 -4.71
CA PHE A 30 24.55 -14.93 -3.30
C PHE A 30 24.91 -16.38 -2.99
N GLU A 31 25.58 -16.58 -1.86
CA GLU A 31 25.87 -17.91 -1.34
C GLU A 31 24.60 -18.74 -1.12
N ARG A 32 24.72 -20.06 -1.24
CA ARG A 32 23.58 -21.00 -1.16
C ARG A 32 22.75 -20.85 0.12
N GLY A 33 23.37 -20.46 1.24
CA GLY A 33 22.66 -20.23 2.50
C GLY A 33 21.65 -19.09 2.45
N PHE A 34 21.81 -18.13 1.54
CA PHE A 34 20.93 -16.99 1.38
C PHE A 34 19.87 -17.25 0.31
N SER A 35 18.78 -17.91 0.66
CA SER A 35 17.62 -18.14 -0.22
C SER A 35 16.33 -18.29 0.60
N GLN A 36 15.16 -18.21 -0.03
CA GLN A 36 13.89 -18.44 0.67
C GLN A 36 13.78 -19.84 1.30
N VAL A 37 14.59 -20.81 0.87
CA VAL A 37 14.58 -22.18 1.41
C VAL A 37 15.56 -22.35 2.56
N THR A 38 16.62 -21.56 2.65
CA THR A 38 17.72 -21.80 3.59
C THR A 38 17.96 -20.65 4.56
N TYR A 39 17.43 -19.46 4.25
CA TYR A 39 17.68 -18.25 5.00
C TYR A 39 16.64 -18.08 6.12
N GLY A 40 17.05 -18.37 7.36
CA GLY A 40 16.22 -18.24 8.55
C GLY A 40 16.05 -19.56 9.32
N PRO A 41 15.36 -19.54 10.48
CA PRO A 41 15.33 -20.66 11.42
C PRO A 41 14.45 -21.86 10.97
N GLN A 42 13.69 -21.75 9.87
CA GLN A 42 12.71 -22.75 9.44
C GLN A 42 12.78 -23.05 7.92
N PRO A 43 13.85 -23.74 7.47
CA PRO A 43 14.17 -23.90 6.04
C PRO A 43 13.09 -24.61 5.20
N GLU A 44 12.31 -25.54 5.76
CA GLU A 44 11.28 -26.26 4.99
C GLU A 44 10.04 -25.42 4.64
N ARG A 45 9.84 -24.27 5.30
CA ARG A 45 8.57 -23.51 5.22
C ARG A 45 8.57 -22.39 4.16
N GLY A 46 9.72 -22.04 3.58
CA GLY A 46 9.83 -20.88 2.67
C GLY A 46 9.64 -21.17 1.18
N ARG A 47 9.37 -22.41 0.77
CA ARG A 47 9.24 -22.79 -0.66
C ARG A 47 8.13 -22.05 -1.41
N ASN A 48 7.07 -21.64 -0.71
CA ASN A 48 5.88 -21.00 -1.30
C ASN A 48 5.70 -19.53 -0.84
N ALA A 49 6.73 -18.96 -0.19
CA ALA A 49 6.66 -17.61 0.37
C ALA A 49 7.04 -16.50 -0.63
N CYS A 50 7.45 -16.85 -1.86
CA CYS A 50 8.02 -15.91 -2.84
C CYS A 50 7.15 -14.67 -3.09
N VAL A 51 5.82 -14.80 -3.18
CA VAL A 51 4.90 -13.65 -3.36
C VAL A 51 4.91 -12.70 -2.17
N LEU A 52 4.96 -13.23 -0.93
CA LEU A 52 5.10 -12.40 0.27
C LEU A 52 6.46 -11.72 0.32
N ILE A 53 7.52 -12.43 -0.08
CA ILE A 53 8.89 -11.91 -0.11
C ILE A 53 8.97 -10.72 -1.07
N VAL A 54 8.50 -10.84 -2.31
CA VAL A 54 8.57 -9.74 -3.30
C VAL A 54 7.77 -8.51 -2.84
N LEU A 55 6.60 -8.69 -2.24
CA LEU A 55 5.78 -7.59 -1.70
C LEU A 55 6.48 -6.89 -0.52
N LEU A 56 7.04 -7.66 0.41
CA LEU A 56 7.73 -7.11 1.58
C LEU A 56 9.06 -6.46 1.20
N THR A 57 9.81 -7.03 0.26
CA THR A 57 11.03 -6.41 -0.28
C THR A 57 10.70 -5.10 -0.98
N ALA A 58 9.65 -5.05 -1.81
CA ALA A 58 9.19 -3.82 -2.45
C ALA A 58 8.80 -2.74 -1.43
N SER A 59 8.00 -3.10 -0.41
CA SER A 59 7.60 -2.18 0.65
C SER A 59 8.81 -1.65 1.45
N LYS A 60 9.78 -2.52 1.78
CA LYS A 60 11.01 -2.12 2.49
C LYS A 60 11.90 -1.20 1.67
N ILE A 61 12.04 -1.46 0.37
CA ILE A 61 12.78 -0.58 -0.55
C ILE A 61 12.10 0.78 -0.60
N ALA A 62 10.77 0.82 -0.74
CA ALA A 62 10.01 2.06 -0.81
C ALA A 62 10.10 2.91 0.47
N LEU A 63 10.11 2.27 1.65
CA LEU A 63 10.20 2.96 2.94
C LEU A 63 11.60 3.51 3.26
N LYS A 64 12.65 2.99 2.62
CA LYS A 64 14.02 3.47 2.85
C LYS A 64 14.25 4.79 2.12
N LYS A 65 14.03 5.90 2.83
CA LYS A 65 14.36 7.25 2.36
C LYS A 65 15.82 7.32 1.89
N ASN A 66 16.04 7.88 0.70
CA ASN A 66 17.35 8.03 0.04
C ASN A 66 18.05 6.74 -0.45
N LEU A 67 17.33 5.63 -0.58
CA LEU A 67 17.89 4.42 -1.18
C LEU A 67 17.99 4.59 -2.70
N LYS A 68 19.18 4.96 -3.19
CA LYS A 68 19.46 5.04 -4.63
C LYS A 68 19.77 3.65 -5.19
N ILE A 69 19.06 3.26 -6.24
CA ILE A 69 19.29 2.01 -6.97
C ILE A 69 20.14 2.34 -8.21
N VAL A 70 21.44 2.55 -8.00
CA VAL A 70 22.37 2.93 -9.08
C VAL A 70 22.79 1.70 -9.89
N LYS A 71 23.32 1.86 -11.11
CA LYS A 71 24.02 0.78 -11.81
C LYS A 71 25.24 0.37 -10.98
N MET A 72 25.12 -0.77 -10.30
CA MET A 72 26.03 -1.13 -9.21
C MET A 72 27.26 -1.88 -9.73
N ASN A 73 28.45 -1.29 -9.56
CA ASN A 73 29.71 -2.05 -9.56
C ASN A 73 29.91 -2.78 -8.22
N GLU A 74 29.28 -2.29 -7.16
CA GLU A 74 29.22 -2.82 -5.80
C GLU A 74 27.80 -2.67 -5.27
N LEU A 75 27.25 -3.72 -4.64
CA LEU A 75 25.85 -3.76 -4.23
C LEU A 75 25.59 -2.95 -2.95
N ASN A 76 24.54 -2.11 -2.95
CA ASN A 76 24.22 -1.25 -1.80
C ASN A 76 23.89 -2.13 -0.59
N PRO A 77 24.60 -1.99 0.55
CA PRO A 77 24.36 -2.83 1.70
C PRO A 77 22.93 -2.75 2.23
N HIS A 78 22.26 -1.61 2.04
CA HIS A 78 20.86 -1.42 2.42
C HIS A 78 19.88 -2.15 1.50
N LEU A 79 20.19 -2.33 0.20
CA LEU A 79 19.38 -3.16 -0.69
C LEU A 79 19.44 -4.63 -0.26
N ILE A 80 20.64 -5.12 0.07
CA ILE A 80 20.84 -6.47 0.61
C ILE A 80 20.06 -6.63 1.91
N GLN A 81 20.11 -5.62 2.80
CA GLN A 81 19.35 -5.63 4.04
C GLN A 81 17.83 -5.68 3.79
N CYS A 82 17.28 -4.84 2.92
CA CYS A 82 15.86 -4.86 2.57
C CYS A 82 15.43 -6.22 2.00
N PHE A 83 16.28 -6.82 1.17
CA PHE A 83 16.00 -8.12 0.58
C PHE A 83 16.05 -9.25 1.63
N ALA A 84 17.10 -9.26 2.47
CA ALA A 84 17.26 -10.20 3.57
C ALA A 84 16.08 -10.15 4.55
N GLU A 85 15.69 -8.95 4.98
CA GLU A 85 14.54 -8.77 5.86
C GLU A 85 13.24 -9.16 5.17
N GLY A 86 13.09 -8.90 3.87
CA GLY A 86 11.95 -9.33 3.07
C GLY A 86 11.83 -10.85 3.00
N ILE A 87 12.94 -11.57 2.83
CA ILE A 87 12.98 -13.03 2.86
C ILE A 87 12.54 -13.56 4.23
N LEU A 88 13.18 -13.10 5.31
CA LEU A 88 12.88 -13.57 6.68
C LEU A 88 11.42 -13.30 7.06
N GLN A 89 10.95 -12.08 6.80
CA GLN A 89 9.59 -11.69 7.12
C GLN A 89 8.58 -12.43 6.24
N GLY A 90 8.87 -12.63 4.95
CA GLY A 90 8.00 -13.38 4.04
C GLY A 90 7.81 -14.83 4.49
N ILE A 91 8.89 -15.52 4.88
CA ILE A 91 8.84 -16.89 5.41
C ILE A 91 8.02 -16.93 6.71
N TYR A 92 8.25 -15.97 7.61
CA TYR A 92 7.53 -15.88 8.87
C TYR A 92 6.02 -15.67 8.66
N GLU A 93 5.62 -14.69 7.83
CA GLU A 93 4.21 -14.40 7.57
C GLU A 93 3.53 -15.56 6.84
N TYR A 94 4.22 -16.26 5.94
CA TYR A 94 3.70 -17.46 5.30
C TYR A 94 3.43 -18.58 6.33
N SER A 95 4.35 -18.79 7.28
CA SER A 95 4.16 -19.74 8.37
C SER A 95 2.95 -19.39 9.23
N GLN A 96 2.81 -18.10 9.58
CA GLN A 96 1.66 -17.60 10.32
C GLN A 96 0.35 -17.77 9.55
N PHE A 97 0.37 -17.54 8.24
CA PHE A 97 -0.79 -17.76 7.38
C PHE A 97 -1.21 -19.23 7.35
N LYS A 98 -0.25 -20.16 7.20
CA LYS A 98 -0.52 -21.61 7.18
C LYS A 98 -1.13 -22.08 8.49
N GLU A 99 -0.57 -21.63 9.62
CA GLU A 99 -1.06 -21.96 10.97
C GLU A 99 -2.47 -21.42 11.22
N ARG A 100 -2.74 -20.15 10.86
CA ARG A 100 -4.06 -19.52 11.04
C ARG A 100 -5.17 -20.21 10.23
N ASN A 101 -4.84 -20.66 9.02
CA ASN A 101 -5.80 -21.31 8.12
C ASN A 101 -5.81 -22.85 8.25
N LYS A 102 -5.03 -23.43 9.19
CA LYS A 102 -4.92 -24.88 9.41
C LYS A 102 -4.62 -25.67 8.12
N LEU A 103 -3.83 -25.10 7.23
CA LEU A 103 -3.50 -25.72 5.96
C LEU A 103 -2.47 -26.83 6.18
N SER A 104 -2.81 -28.07 5.81
CA SER A 104 -1.89 -29.21 5.86
C SER A 104 -0.88 -29.16 4.70
N THR A 105 -1.36 -28.81 3.51
CA THR A 105 -0.54 -28.65 2.29
C THR A 105 0.00 -27.24 2.15
N SER A 106 1.17 -27.12 1.51
CA SER A 106 1.73 -25.82 1.15
C SER A 106 1.18 -25.40 -0.21
N ILE A 107 0.70 -24.15 -0.30
CA ILE A 107 0.09 -23.58 -1.51
C ILE A 107 0.80 -22.27 -1.88
N ASN A 108 0.90 -21.99 -3.17
CA ASN A 108 1.35 -20.68 -3.61
C ASN A 108 0.21 -19.68 -3.42
N LEU A 109 0.53 -18.52 -2.84
CA LEU A 109 -0.44 -17.45 -2.67
C LEU A 109 -0.49 -16.62 -3.94
N THR A 110 -1.69 -16.19 -4.31
CA THR A 110 -1.86 -15.09 -5.27
C THR A 110 -1.48 -13.76 -4.62
N ILE A 111 -1.25 -12.72 -5.42
CA ILE A 111 -0.98 -11.36 -4.92
C ILE A 111 -2.08 -10.87 -3.96
N PRO A 112 -3.39 -10.97 -4.30
CA PRO A 112 -4.45 -10.51 -3.39
C PRO A 112 -4.49 -11.28 -2.06
N GLU A 113 -4.25 -12.59 -2.09
CA GLU A 113 -4.19 -13.42 -0.88
C GLU A 113 -3.01 -13.05 0.01
N ALA A 114 -1.83 -12.86 -0.59
CA ALA A 114 -0.63 -12.41 0.11
C ALA A 114 -0.85 -11.03 0.72
N TYR A 115 -1.42 -10.08 -0.04
CA TYR A 115 -1.71 -8.72 0.43
C TYR A 115 -2.68 -8.73 1.62
N LYS A 116 -3.76 -9.52 1.54
CA LYS A 116 -4.71 -9.72 2.66
C LYS A 116 -4.05 -10.39 3.87
N GLY A 117 -3.17 -11.36 3.64
CA GLY A 117 -2.42 -12.07 4.67
C GLY A 117 -1.49 -11.16 5.48
N LEU A 118 -0.95 -10.12 4.85
CA LEU A 118 -0.06 -9.15 5.47
C LEU A 118 -0.76 -8.15 6.42
N LYS A 119 -2.11 -8.08 6.46
CA LYS A 119 -2.88 -7.24 7.41
C LYS A 119 -2.37 -5.79 7.55
N GLY A 120 -1.96 -5.15 6.45
CA GLY A 120 -1.40 -3.78 6.48
C GLY A 120 0.09 -3.68 6.84
N LYS A 121 0.82 -4.80 6.93
CA LYS A 121 2.29 -4.81 7.11
C LYS A 121 3.06 -4.57 5.80
N ALA A 122 2.47 -4.86 4.65
CA ALA A 122 2.94 -4.33 3.36
C ALA A 122 2.41 -2.90 3.24
N VAL A 123 3.16 -1.98 3.84
CA VAL A 123 2.77 -0.58 3.96
C VAL A 123 3.01 0.11 2.61
N ASN A 124 1.95 0.74 2.10
CA ASN A 124 1.96 1.81 1.09
C ASN A 124 2.36 1.45 -0.36
N ILE A 125 2.43 0.17 -0.72
CA ILE A 125 2.58 -0.25 -2.13
C ILE A 125 1.22 -0.64 -2.70
N HIS A 126 0.72 0.13 -3.66
CA HIS A 126 -0.56 -0.15 -4.30
C HIS A 126 -0.39 -0.78 -5.65
N GLU A 127 -1.16 -1.83 -5.87
CA GLU A 127 -1.35 -2.40 -7.19
C GLU A 127 -2.03 -1.37 -8.08
N TRP A 128 -1.33 -0.94 -9.12
CA TRP A 128 -1.87 -0.04 -10.13
C TRP A 128 -2.50 -0.80 -11.29
N LYS A 129 -1.90 -1.94 -11.66
CA LYS A 129 -2.27 -2.72 -12.85
C LYS A 129 -1.72 -4.14 -12.71
N SER A 130 -2.58 -5.17 -12.79
CA SER A 130 -2.17 -6.57 -12.91
C SER A 130 -2.86 -7.20 -14.12
N TYR A 131 -2.09 -7.98 -14.89
CA TYR A 131 -2.64 -8.81 -15.95
C TYR A 131 -1.98 -10.17 -16.02
N LEU A 132 -2.81 -11.15 -16.35
CA LEU A 132 -2.40 -12.46 -16.79
C LEU A 132 -2.26 -12.47 -18.32
N TYR A 133 -1.09 -12.84 -18.80
CA TYR A 133 -0.79 -12.94 -20.22
C TYR A 133 -0.65 -14.40 -20.63
N ALA A 134 -1.48 -14.84 -21.58
CA ALA A 134 -1.40 -16.17 -22.19
C ALA A 134 -0.58 -16.12 -23.50
N VAL A 135 0.66 -15.62 -23.42
CA VAL A 135 1.60 -15.53 -24.54
C VAL A 135 2.98 -16.03 -24.11
N LYS A 136 3.86 -16.35 -25.07
CA LYS A 136 5.24 -16.73 -24.77
C LYS A 136 6.00 -15.57 -24.11
N MET A 137 6.51 -15.79 -22.90
CA MET A 137 7.27 -14.78 -22.15
C MET A 137 8.52 -14.33 -22.91
N GLU A 138 9.24 -15.27 -23.55
CA GLU A 138 10.48 -15.00 -24.29
C GLU A 138 10.32 -13.94 -25.39
N GLU A 139 9.18 -13.95 -26.07
CA GLU A 139 8.90 -13.06 -27.20
C GLU A 139 8.30 -11.72 -26.75
N ASN A 140 7.65 -11.66 -25.58
CA ASN A 140 6.76 -10.55 -25.20
C ASN A 140 7.20 -9.77 -23.95
N LEU A 141 8.00 -10.34 -23.04
CA LEU A 141 8.30 -9.72 -21.73
C LEU A 141 8.83 -8.29 -21.84
N HIS A 142 9.76 -8.06 -22.77
CA HIS A 142 10.35 -6.75 -23.02
C HIS A 142 9.30 -5.69 -23.38
N ASN A 143 8.42 -6.02 -24.35
CA ASN A 143 7.43 -5.06 -24.84
C ASN A 143 6.40 -4.75 -23.75
N LEU A 144 5.95 -5.76 -23.00
CA LEU A 144 4.96 -5.61 -21.94
C LEU A 144 5.48 -4.78 -20.75
N ILE A 145 6.74 -4.96 -20.35
CA ILE A 145 7.34 -4.12 -19.30
C ILE A 145 7.47 -2.68 -19.79
N LEU A 146 7.91 -2.46 -21.03
CA LEU A 146 7.99 -1.11 -21.62
C LEU A 146 6.62 -0.43 -21.71
N GLU A 147 5.59 -1.13 -22.21
CA GLU A 147 4.23 -0.62 -22.28
C GLU A 147 3.70 -0.23 -20.88
N GLY A 148 3.95 -1.07 -19.88
CA GLY A 148 3.62 -0.79 -18.49
C GLY A 148 4.32 0.46 -17.95
N LEU A 149 5.62 0.59 -18.20
CA LEU A 149 6.41 1.75 -17.82
C LEU A 149 5.92 3.04 -18.49
N HIS A 150 5.66 3.01 -19.80
CA HIS A 150 5.12 4.16 -20.54
C HIS A 150 3.75 4.58 -20.02
N ALA A 151 2.85 3.61 -19.79
CA ALA A 151 1.53 3.90 -19.26
C ALA A 151 1.59 4.46 -17.82
N TRP A 152 2.56 4.02 -17.01
CA TRP A 152 2.77 4.55 -15.67
C TRP A 152 3.28 6.00 -15.71
N ARG A 153 4.27 6.31 -16.56
CA ARG A 153 4.78 7.67 -16.80
C ARG A 153 3.69 8.66 -17.20
N HIS A 154 2.75 8.24 -18.05
CA HIS A 154 1.65 9.10 -18.51
C HIS A 154 0.59 9.37 -17.45
N LYS A 155 0.40 8.46 -16.48
CA LYS A 155 -0.69 8.53 -15.50
C LYS A 155 -0.24 8.99 -14.11
N SER A 156 1.06 8.90 -13.80
CA SER A 156 1.60 9.33 -12.51
C SER A 156 1.67 10.85 -12.41
N LEU A 157 0.62 11.47 -11.88
CA LEU A 157 0.54 12.90 -11.56
C LEU A 157 1.44 13.32 -10.37
N ALA A 158 2.03 12.36 -9.65
CA ALA A 158 2.91 12.60 -8.51
C ALA A 158 4.36 12.20 -8.82
N ARG A 159 5.34 12.85 -8.18
CA ARG A 159 6.80 12.61 -8.26
C ARG A 159 7.22 11.23 -7.71
N LYS A 160 6.66 10.16 -8.25
CA LYS A 160 7.05 8.80 -7.91
C LYS A 160 8.23 8.42 -8.79
N HIS A 161 9.35 8.04 -8.16
CA HIS A 161 10.56 7.65 -8.88
C HIS A 161 10.71 6.12 -8.98
N LEU A 162 10.01 5.36 -8.13
CA LEU A 162 10.07 3.90 -8.12
C LEU A 162 8.79 3.29 -8.68
N LEU A 163 8.97 2.42 -9.68
CA LEU A 163 7.96 1.50 -10.18
C LEU A 163 8.39 0.07 -9.86
N PHE A 164 7.52 -0.66 -9.16
CA PHE A 164 7.75 -2.06 -8.80
C PHE A 164 6.97 -2.94 -9.78
N VAL A 165 7.62 -3.94 -10.36
CA VAL A 165 6.99 -4.89 -11.30
C VAL A 165 7.23 -6.30 -10.79
N ILE A 166 6.18 -6.91 -10.29
CA ILE A 166 6.19 -8.32 -9.87
C ILE A 166 5.86 -9.18 -11.08
N LEU A 167 6.76 -10.09 -11.42
CA LEU A 167 6.56 -11.10 -12.44
C LEU A 167 6.29 -12.44 -11.76
N ILE A 168 5.16 -13.07 -12.07
CA ILE A 168 4.82 -14.41 -11.61
C ILE A 168 4.74 -15.36 -12.79
N ALA A 169 5.57 -16.40 -12.80
CA ALA A 169 5.56 -17.44 -13.82
C ALA A 169 5.98 -18.77 -13.21
N ASP A 170 5.31 -19.87 -13.59
CA ASP A 170 5.60 -21.23 -13.12
C ASP A 170 5.84 -21.34 -11.60
N SER A 171 4.92 -20.78 -10.81
CA SER A 171 4.97 -20.76 -9.34
C SER A 171 6.13 -19.96 -8.72
N ARG A 172 6.82 -19.13 -9.49
CA ARG A 172 7.89 -18.26 -9.03
C ARG A 172 7.46 -16.81 -9.14
N ALA A 173 7.62 -16.06 -8.06
CA ALA A 173 7.45 -14.62 -8.05
C ALA A 173 8.81 -13.95 -7.90
N VAL A 174 9.10 -13.01 -8.80
CA VAL A 174 10.34 -12.23 -8.82
C VAL A 174 10.00 -10.74 -8.89
N LEU A 175 10.83 -9.91 -8.28
CA LEU A 175 10.62 -8.46 -8.20
C LEU A 175 11.57 -7.74 -9.17
N ASN A 176 11.02 -6.82 -9.96
CA ASN A 176 11.80 -5.88 -10.74
C ASN A 176 11.51 -4.48 -10.21
N VAL A 177 12.53 -3.69 -9.93
CA VAL A 177 12.41 -2.31 -9.44
C VAL A 177 13.01 -1.39 -10.47
N ILE A 178 12.19 -0.50 -11.02
CA ILE A 178 12.61 0.54 -11.95
C ILE A 178 12.76 1.83 -11.14
N ASP A 179 13.96 2.42 -11.17
CA ASP A 179 14.26 3.72 -10.58
C ASP A 179 14.46 4.75 -11.69
N GLU A 180 13.51 5.67 -11.84
CA GLU A 180 13.56 6.71 -12.88
C GLU A 180 14.61 7.78 -12.63
N ILE A 181 14.97 8.03 -11.37
CA ILE A 181 15.98 9.04 -11.04
C ILE A 181 17.36 8.52 -11.44
N GLU A 182 17.64 7.26 -11.10
CA GLU A 182 18.93 6.63 -11.39
C GLU A 182 18.96 5.96 -12.78
N ASN A 183 17.83 5.90 -13.48
CA ASN A 183 17.66 5.28 -14.81
C ASN A 183 18.07 3.81 -14.85
N THR A 184 17.67 3.03 -13.83
CA THR A 184 18.02 1.62 -13.70
C THR A 184 16.81 0.72 -13.60
N ILE A 185 17.05 -0.57 -13.84
CA ILE A 185 16.13 -1.66 -13.54
C ILE A 185 16.87 -2.75 -12.75
N THR A 186 16.30 -3.16 -11.62
CA THR A 186 16.94 -4.12 -10.70
C THR A 186 16.01 -5.29 -10.40
N PHE A 187 16.50 -6.49 -10.70
CA PHE A 187 15.90 -7.78 -10.45
C PHE A 187 16.22 -8.30 -9.05
N PHE A 188 15.25 -8.90 -8.38
CA PHE A 188 15.41 -9.64 -7.13
C PHE A 188 14.70 -10.99 -7.24
N ASP A 189 15.44 -12.06 -6.99
CA ASP A 189 14.91 -13.41 -6.97
C ASP A 189 15.40 -14.16 -5.73
N SER A 190 14.47 -14.53 -4.85
CA SER A 190 14.73 -15.20 -3.58
C SER A 190 14.91 -16.72 -3.70
N HIS A 191 14.68 -17.30 -4.86
CA HIS A 191 14.82 -18.75 -5.06
C HIS A 191 16.30 -19.16 -5.07
N PRO A 192 16.62 -20.41 -4.69
CA PRO A 192 17.95 -20.96 -4.91
C PRO A 192 18.21 -21.21 -6.40
N HIS A 193 19.40 -20.87 -6.86
CA HIS A 193 19.81 -20.98 -8.26
C HIS A 193 20.93 -22.02 -8.42
N ALA A 194 20.69 -23.04 -9.22
CA ALA A 194 21.58 -24.20 -9.37
C ALA A 194 21.91 -24.89 -8.01
N SER A 195 22.88 -25.79 -8.00
CA SER A 195 23.35 -26.45 -6.78
C SER A 195 24.29 -25.58 -5.92
N THR A 196 24.75 -24.44 -6.47
CA THR A 196 25.86 -23.66 -5.93
C THR A 196 25.47 -22.26 -5.44
N HIS A 197 24.38 -21.67 -5.93
CA HIS A 197 23.99 -20.29 -5.62
C HIS A 197 22.64 -20.22 -4.88
N GLY A 198 22.51 -19.20 -4.03
CA GLY A 198 21.27 -18.85 -3.33
C GLY A 198 20.39 -17.95 -4.19
N ALA A 199 19.81 -16.94 -3.56
CA ALA A 199 19.11 -15.84 -4.19
C ALA A 199 20.04 -15.04 -5.13
N CYS A 200 19.47 -14.23 -6.00
CA CYS A 200 20.24 -13.31 -6.83
C CYS A 200 19.62 -11.91 -6.89
N ILE A 201 20.49 -10.93 -7.13
CA ILE A 201 20.09 -9.57 -7.52
C ILE A 201 20.78 -9.28 -8.85
N ALA A 202 20.07 -8.76 -9.84
CA ALA A 202 20.67 -8.30 -11.09
C ALA A 202 20.28 -6.86 -11.38
N SER A 203 21.17 -6.07 -11.96
CA SER A 203 20.90 -4.66 -12.25
C SER A 203 21.44 -4.28 -13.62
N ALA A 204 20.66 -3.49 -14.35
CA ALA A 204 21.00 -2.95 -15.66
C ALA A 204 20.53 -1.49 -15.78
N ASP A 205 21.08 -0.77 -16.76
CA ASP A 205 20.51 0.51 -17.15
C ASP A 205 19.15 0.29 -17.82
N LEU A 206 18.23 1.24 -17.64
CA LEU A 206 16.91 1.19 -18.26
C LEU A 206 16.99 1.24 -19.80
N ALA A 207 18.08 1.79 -20.35
CA ALA A 207 18.39 1.72 -21.78
C ALA A 207 18.66 0.28 -22.27
N ASP A 208 19.16 -0.58 -21.38
CA ASP A 208 19.50 -1.98 -21.62
C ASP A 208 18.36 -2.93 -21.20
N ILE A 209 17.12 -2.45 -21.15
CA ILE A 209 15.96 -3.26 -20.72
C ILE A 209 15.71 -4.49 -21.62
N LYS A 210 16.08 -4.42 -22.90
CA LYS A 210 15.95 -5.54 -23.85
C LYS A 210 16.89 -6.72 -23.52
N PRO A 211 18.21 -6.53 -23.40
CA PRO A 211 19.08 -7.61 -22.93
C PRO A 211 18.74 -8.07 -21.52
N TYR A 212 18.33 -7.17 -20.62
CA TYR A 212 17.82 -7.51 -19.28
C TYR A 212 16.65 -8.50 -19.34
N CYS A 213 15.60 -8.21 -20.11
CA CYS A 213 14.45 -9.11 -20.24
C CYS A 213 14.83 -10.45 -20.88
N LYS A 214 15.72 -10.44 -21.88
CA LYS A 214 16.24 -11.69 -22.48
C LYS A 214 16.99 -12.53 -21.46
N TRP A 215 17.74 -11.91 -20.56
CA TRP A 215 18.43 -12.61 -19.47
C TRP A 215 17.42 -13.24 -18.49
N ILE A 216 16.35 -12.55 -18.09
CA ILE A 216 15.29 -13.16 -17.25
C ILE A 216 14.71 -14.41 -17.94
N CYS A 217 14.40 -14.32 -19.24
CA CYS A 217 13.88 -15.48 -19.97
C CYS A 217 14.89 -16.64 -20.04
N ARG A 218 16.20 -16.35 -20.14
CA ARG A 218 17.26 -17.37 -20.06
C ARG A 218 17.40 -17.94 -18.65
N LEU A 219 17.27 -17.13 -17.60
CA LEU A 219 17.27 -17.58 -16.21
C LEU A 219 16.19 -18.66 -16.00
N PHE A 220 14.97 -18.40 -16.47
CA PHE A 220 13.87 -19.36 -16.41
C PHE A 220 14.13 -20.62 -17.24
N ARG A 221 14.69 -20.48 -18.43
CA ARG A 221 15.01 -21.64 -19.27
C ARG A 221 16.12 -22.51 -18.69
N ASP A 222 17.23 -21.89 -18.34
CA ASP A 222 18.49 -22.58 -18.09
C ASP A 222 18.60 -23.06 -16.64
N LEU A 223 18.09 -22.28 -15.68
CA LEU A 223 18.16 -22.63 -14.25
C LEU A 223 16.87 -23.24 -13.71
N TYR A 224 15.73 -22.90 -14.32
CA TYR A 224 14.43 -23.38 -13.90
C TYR A 224 13.81 -24.42 -14.83
N ASN A 225 14.46 -24.73 -15.96
CA ASN A 225 13.96 -25.63 -17.00
C ASN A 225 12.51 -25.31 -17.40
N SER A 226 12.24 -24.01 -17.55
CA SER A 226 10.91 -23.44 -17.70
C SER A 226 10.88 -22.46 -18.87
N SER A 227 9.82 -22.54 -19.68
CA SER A 227 9.56 -21.60 -20.77
C SER A 227 8.09 -21.14 -20.69
N PRO A 228 7.78 -20.17 -19.82
CA PRO A 228 6.39 -19.81 -19.52
C PRO A 228 5.64 -19.30 -20.75
N THR A 229 4.49 -19.92 -21.03
CA THR A 229 3.50 -19.43 -22.01
C THR A 229 2.32 -18.73 -21.35
N CYS A 230 2.32 -18.68 -20.02
CA CYS A 230 1.36 -17.96 -19.20
C CYS A 230 2.11 -17.33 -18.02
N PHE A 231 1.93 -16.03 -17.80
CA PHE A 231 2.58 -15.31 -16.70
C PHE A 231 1.79 -14.07 -16.30
N GLU A 232 1.96 -13.64 -15.05
CA GLU A 232 1.36 -12.43 -14.51
C GLU A 232 2.42 -11.32 -14.46
N LEU A 233 2.05 -10.11 -14.90
CA LEU A 233 2.82 -8.89 -14.60
C LEU A 233 1.95 -7.93 -13.80
N SER A 234 2.42 -7.62 -12.60
CA SER A 234 1.72 -6.78 -11.64
C SER A 234 2.57 -5.57 -11.28
N PHE A 235 2.07 -4.40 -11.63
CA PHE A 235 2.72 -3.11 -11.47
C PHE A 235 2.25 -2.45 -10.19
N PHE A 236 3.18 -2.18 -9.29
CA PHE A 236 2.96 -1.54 -8.01
C PHE A 236 3.66 -0.20 -7.96
N GLN A 237 3.01 0.74 -7.30
CA GLN A 237 3.55 2.06 -7.03
C GLN A 237 3.47 2.34 -5.54
N PHE A 238 4.48 3.02 -5.02
CA PHE A 238 4.38 3.56 -3.67
C PHE A 238 3.43 4.75 -3.66
N ASN A 239 2.47 4.77 -2.74
CA ASN A 239 1.76 6.00 -2.38
C ASN A 239 2.38 6.52 -1.09
N GLU A 240 3.19 7.58 -1.18
CA GLU A 240 3.55 8.37 0.01
C GLU A 240 2.29 8.82 0.78
N MET A 241 1.16 8.94 0.08
CA MET A 241 -0.13 9.34 0.67
C MET A 241 -0.70 8.36 1.72
N GLU A 242 -0.28 7.09 1.80
CA GLU A 242 -0.70 6.19 2.89
C GLU A 242 0.21 6.25 4.14
N GLU A 243 1.32 7.01 4.10
CA GLU A 243 2.05 7.40 5.33
C GLU A 243 1.22 8.43 6.15
N TYR A 244 0.05 8.86 5.63
CA TYR A 244 -1.02 9.55 6.37
C TYR A 244 -2.04 8.58 7.00
N ALA A 245 -1.66 7.34 7.31
CA ALA A 245 -2.41 6.56 8.30
C ALA A 245 -2.28 7.30 9.65
N ARG A 246 -3.37 7.98 10.07
CA ARG A 246 -3.53 8.77 11.32
C ARG A 246 -2.28 8.84 12.19
N GLU A 247 -1.66 10.02 12.24
CA GLU A 247 -0.54 10.31 13.15
C GLU A 247 -0.87 9.79 14.57
N PRO A 248 0.07 9.13 15.27
CA PRO A 248 -0.19 8.66 16.62
C PRO A 248 -0.41 9.85 17.56
N CYS A 249 -1.33 9.71 18.52
CA CYS A 249 -1.46 10.67 19.61
C CYS A 249 -0.12 10.75 20.38
N PRO A 250 0.42 11.96 20.67
CA PRO A 250 -0.24 13.26 20.62
C PRO A 250 -0.02 14.09 19.34
N TYR A 251 0.79 13.63 18.38
CA TYR A 251 1.13 14.40 17.17
C TYR A 251 -0.09 14.76 16.35
N ARG A 252 -1.10 13.87 16.33
CA ARG A 252 -2.42 14.12 15.74
C ARG A 252 -3.08 15.42 16.19
N ILE A 253 -2.88 15.84 17.44
CA ILE A 253 -3.49 17.08 17.97
C ILE A 253 -2.91 18.30 17.26
N VAL A 254 -1.60 18.30 17.02
CA VAL A 254 -0.91 19.40 16.33
C VAL A 254 -1.26 19.42 14.85
N ASP A 255 -1.28 18.24 14.22
CA ASP A 255 -1.61 18.09 12.81
C ASP A 255 -3.05 18.52 12.51
N ASP A 256 -4.04 18.01 13.28
CA ASP A 256 -5.45 18.38 13.11
C ASP A 256 -5.70 19.87 13.42
N CYS A 257 -4.98 20.45 14.37
CA CYS A 257 -5.05 21.89 14.66
C CYS A 257 -4.52 22.73 13.47
N GLY A 258 -3.37 22.35 12.91
CA GLY A 258 -2.77 23.01 11.75
C GLY A 258 -3.60 22.84 10.48
N GLY A 259 -4.08 21.62 10.23
CA GLY A 259 -4.98 21.30 9.12
C GLY A 259 -6.29 22.09 9.20
N ALA A 260 -6.91 22.14 10.37
CA ALA A 260 -8.12 22.93 10.59
C ALA A 260 -7.87 24.44 10.41
N PHE A 261 -6.73 24.96 10.88
CA PHE A 261 -6.34 26.35 10.64
C PHE A 261 -6.24 26.66 9.14
N ALA A 262 -5.58 25.79 8.38
CA ALA A 262 -5.42 25.94 6.94
C ALA A 262 -6.78 25.89 6.22
N MET A 263 -7.62 24.91 6.55
CA MET A 263 -8.98 24.80 6.01
C MET A 263 -9.82 26.06 6.31
N GLY A 264 -9.76 26.57 7.53
CA GLY A 264 -10.46 27.79 7.93
C GLY A 264 -9.93 29.05 7.23
N CYS A 265 -8.62 29.16 7.01
CA CYS A 265 -8.03 30.25 6.25
C CYS A 265 -8.43 30.22 4.78
N ILE A 266 -8.41 29.04 4.14
CA ILE A 266 -8.80 28.88 2.74
C ILE A 266 -10.29 29.16 2.56
N GLY A 267 -11.14 28.47 3.33
CA GLY A 267 -12.60 28.65 3.26
C GLY A 267 -13.04 30.06 3.67
N GLY A 268 -12.46 30.59 4.75
CA GLY A 268 -12.68 31.97 5.20
C GLY A 268 -12.18 32.99 4.17
N GLY A 269 -11.06 32.73 3.51
CA GLY A 269 -10.54 33.54 2.43
C GLY A 269 -11.51 33.63 1.26
N VAL A 270 -12.00 32.49 0.75
CA VAL A 270 -12.98 32.44 -0.34
C VAL A 270 -14.28 33.14 0.05
N PHE A 271 -14.82 32.82 1.23
CA PHE A 271 -16.09 33.41 1.70
C PHE A 271 -15.98 34.93 1.86
N GLN A 272 -14.90 35.42 2.49
CA GLN A 272 -14.69 36.84 2.70
C GLN A 272 -14.28 37.56 1.42
N ALA A 273 -13.67 36.87 0.45
CA ALA A 273 -13.39 37.42 -0.86
C ALA A 273 -14.69 37.79 -1.57
N ILE A 274 -15.66 36.87 -1.59
CA ILE A 274 -16.97 37.05 -2.22
C ILE A 274 -17.77 38.12 -1.48
N LYS A 275 -17.83 38.02 -0.14
CA LYS A 275 -18.57 38.98 0.69
C LYS A 275 -17.98 40.39 0.61
N GLY A 276 -16.66 40.51 0.66
CA GLY A 276 -15.93 41.77 0.54
C GLY A 276 -16.10 42.40 -0.84
N PHE A 277 -16.11 41.60 -1.91
CA PHE A 277 -16.35 42.10 -3.26
C PHE A 277 -17.79 42.62 -3.44
N ARG A 278 -18.79 41.90 -2.88
CA ARG A 278 -20.22 42.28 -2.98
C ARG A 278 -20.58 43.51 -2.17
N ASN A 279 -19.95 43.69 -1.01
CA ASN A 279 -20.26 44.79 -0.08
C ASN A 279 -19.43 46.06 -0.33
N ALA A 280 -18.44 46.01 -1.23
CA ALA A 280 -17.59 47.14 -1.56
C ALA A 280 -18.25 48.11 -2.58
N PRO A 281 -17.87 49.40 -2.58
CA PRO A 281 -18.39 50.42 -3.51
C PRO A 281 -18.25 50.00 -4.98
N SER A 282 -19.12 50.52 -5.85
CA SER A 282 -19.09 50.24 -7.29
C SER A 282 -17.75 50.64 -7.92
N GLY A 283 -17.26 49.78 -8.82
CA GLY A 283 -15.96 49.90 -9.48
C GLY A 283 -15.06 48.69 -9.22
N PHE A 284 -14.55 48.07 -10.28
CA PHE A 284 -13.80 46.80 -10.20
C PHE A 284 -12.59 46.88 -9.26
N GLY A 285 -11.78 47.94 -9.37
CA GLY A 285 -10.61 48.14 -8.49
C GLY A 285 -10.97 48.36 -7.02
N ARG A 286 -12.04 49.10 -6.72
CA ARG A 286 -12.51 49.34 -5.34
C ARG A 286 -13.08 48.06 -4.72
N ARG A 287 -13.77 47.24 -5.51
CA ARG A 287 -14.27 45.94 -5.07
C ARG A 287 -13.18 44.92 -4.81
N MET A 288 -12.16 44.88 -5.66
CA MET A 288 -10.98 44.03 -5.45
C MET A 288 -10.21 44.46 -4.21
N LEU A 289 -10.02 45.76 -3.99
CA LEU A 289 -9.39 46.26 -2.77
C LEU A 289 -10.20 45.92 -1.51
N GLY A 290 -11.52 46.13 -1.53
CA GLY A 290 -12.41 45.79 -0.42
C GLY A 290 -12.44 44.28 -0.13
N SER A 291 -12.37 43.45 -1.17
CA SER A 291 -12.21 42.00 -1.05
C SER A 291 -10.89 41.64 -0.34
N LEU A 292 -9.76 42.20 -0.78
CA LEU A 292 -8.45 41.94 -0.21
C LEU A 292 -8.37 42.37 1.26
N THR A 293 -8.93 43.53 1.61
CA THR A 293 -9.01 44.02 2.99
C THR A 293 -9.86 43.09 3.86
N ALA A 294 -11.00 42.61 3.35
CA ALA A 294 -11.87 41.68 4.08
C ALA A 294 -11.19 40.33 4.35
N ILE A 295 -10.49 39.78 3.35
CA ILE A 295 -9.69 38.55 3.50
C ILE A 295 -8.64 38.75 4.59
N LYS A 296 -7.82 39.79 4.47
CA LYS A 296 -6.71 40.05 5.41
C LYS A 296 -7.19 40.24 6.85
N ALA A 297 -8.35 40.87 7.04
CA ALA A 297 -8.88 41.14 8.37
C ALA A 297 -9.61 39.96 9.02
N ARG A 298 -10.23 39.07 8.23
CA ARG A 298 -11.18 38.07 8.76
C ARG A 298 -10.79 36.62 8.52
N ALA A 299 -10.05 36.30 7.46
CA ALA A 299 -9.65 34.92 7.16
C ALA A 299 -8.79 34.30 8.29
N PRO A 300 -7.80 34.98 8.88
CA PRO A 300 -7.02 34.42 10.00
C PRO A 300 -7.85 34.18 11.26
N ILE A 301 -8.87 35.01 11.52
CA ILE A 301 -9.77 34.84 12.68
C ILE A 301 -10.63 33.58 12.50
N ILE A 302 -11.15 33.35 11.28
CA ILE A 302 -11.90 32.13 10.95
C ILE A 302 -10.98 30.92 11.05
N GLY A 303 -9.77 31.00 10.49
CA GLY A 303 -8.73 29.97 10.64
C GLY A 303 -8.46 29.64 12.11
N GLY A 304 -8.27 30.64 12.97
CA GLY A 304 -8.05 30.46 14.39
C GLY A 304 -9.20 29.74 15.10
N ASN A 305 -10.45 30.09 14.77
CA ASN A 305 -11.62 29.40 15.33
C ASN A 305 -11.67 27.92 14.93
N PHE A 306 -11.34 27.61 13.66
CA PHE A 306 -11.25 26.22 13.20
C PHE A 306 -10.10 25.47 13.87
N ALA A 307 -8.95 26.12 14.07
CA ALA A 307 -7.80 25.54 14.77
C ALA A 307 -8.16 25.14 16.21
N VAL A 308 -8.83 26.03 16.95
CA VAL A 308 -9.30 25.76 18.32
C VAL A 308 -10.29 24.59 18.34
N TRP A 309 -11.20 24.53 17.37
CA TRP A 309 -12.13 23.41 17.25
C TRP A 309 -11.41 22.09 16.95
N GLY A 310 -10.52 22.07 15.96
CA GLY A 310 -9.76 20.87 15.57
C GLY A 310 -8.85 20.38 16.70
N GLY A 311 -8.09 21.27 17.34
CA GLY A 311 -7.22 20.91 18.45
C GLY A 311 -8.00 20.37 19.67
N MET A 312 -9.15 20.95 20.00
CA MET A 312 -9.99 20.46 21.09
C MET A 312 -10.62 19.11 20.76
N PHE A 313 -11.14 18.93 19.54
CA PHE A 313 -11.66 17.67 19.05
C PHE A 313 -10.63 16.54 19.18
N SER A 314 -9.44 16.74 18.63
CA SER A 314 -8.39 15.72 18.60
C SER A 314 -7.83 15.42 19.98
N THR A 315 -7.80 16.41 20.89
CA THR A 315 -7.41 16.18 22.28
C THR A 315 -8.40 15.25 22.98
N ILE A 316 -9.70 15.48 22.80
CA ILE A 316 -10.75 14.64 23.38
C ILE A 316 -10.74 13.24 22.75
N ASP A 317 -10.59 13.15 21.42
CA ASP A 317 -10.53 11.87 20.70
C ASP A 317 -9.34 11.03 21.16
N CYS A 318 -8.14 11.62 21.19
CA CYS A 318 -6.93 10.96 21.71
C CYS A 318 -7.10 10.50 23.16
N THR A 319 -7.79 11.29 23.99
CA THR A 319 -8.08 10.90 25.38
C THR A 319 -9.04 9.71 25.44
N LEU A 320 -10.10 9.71 24.63
CA LEU A 320 -11.04 8.59 24.56
C LEU A 320 -10.38 7.31 24.06
N VAL A 321 -9.54 7.39 23.03
CA VAL A 321 -8.74 6.26 22.54
C VAL A 321 -7.82 5.74 23.64
N HIS A 322 -7.15 6.64 24.38
CA HIS A 322 -6.28 6.25 25.48
C HIS A 322 -7.04 5.55 26.62
N LEU A 323 -8.22 6.04 26.99
CA LEU A 323 -9.02 5.48 28.09
C LEU A 323 -9.71 4.17 27.69
N ARG A 324 -10.27 4.12 26.48
CA ARG A 324 -11.11 3.00 26.02
C ARG A 324 -10.31 1.89 25.33
N LYS A 325 -9.07 2.16 24.93
CA LYS A 325 -8.19 1.25 24.18
C LYS A 325 -8.85 0.66 22.93
N LYS A 326 -9.80 1.39 22.34
CA LYS A 326 -10.49 1.04 21.09
C LYS A 326 -10.76 2.28 20.26
N GLU A 327 -10.68 2.14 18.95
CA GLU A 327 -11.07 3.16 17.97
C GLU A 327 -12.39 2.75 17.32
N ASP A 328 -13.48 3.41 17.71
CA ASP A 328 -14.82 3.21 17.15
C ASP A 328 -15.49 4.55 16.81
N PRO A 329 -16.50 4.59 15.91
CA PRO A 329 -17.19 5.83 15.52
C PRO A 329 -17.75 6.64 16.69
N TRP A 330 -18.00 5.97 17.82
CA TRP A 330 -18.41 6.62 19.07
C TRP A 330 -17.38 7.63 19.58
N ASN A 331 -16.09 7.41 19.37
CA ASN A 331 -15.06 8.36 19.81
C ASN A 331 -15.19 9.68 19.05
N SER A 332 -15.37 9.65 17.72
CA SER A 332 -15.60 10.86 16.92
C SER A 332 -16.89 11.58 17.29
N ILE A 333 -18.00 10.85 17.50
CA ILE A 333 -19.31 11.43 17.85
C ILE A 333 -19.25 12.12 19.22
N ILE A 334 -18.69 11.44 20.23
CA ILE A 334 -18.55 11.98 21.58
C ILE A 334 -17.59 13.16 21.58
N SER A 335 -16.47 13.07 20.85
CA SER A 335 -15.50 14.17 20.73
C SER A 335 -16.12 15.40 20.06
N GLY A 336 -16.93 15.20 19.02
CA GLY A 336 -17.67 16.29 18.36
C GLY A 336 -18.67 16.97 19.29
N ALA A 337 -19.45 16.18 20.04
CA ALA A 337 -20.41 16.70 21.02
C ALA A 337 -19.71 17.44 22.17
N ALA A 338 -18.64 16.84 22.72
CA ALA A 338 -17.88 17.43 23.82
C ALA A 338 -17.18 18.72 23.39
N THR A 339 -16.57 18.76 22.21
CA THR A 339 -15.94 19.97 21.64
C THR A 339 -16.97 21.08 21.47
N GLY A 340 -18.12 20.77 20.85
CA GLY A 340 -19.20 21.73 20.67
C GLY A 340 -19.69 22.30 22.00
N GLY A 341 -19.88 21.44 23.00
CA GLY A 341 -20.28 21.84 24.35
C GLY A 341 -19.24 22.73 25.04
N ILE A 342 -17.98 22.29 25.12
CA ILE A 342 -16.91 23.00 25.83
C ILE A 342 -16.68 24.40 25.26
N LEU A 343 -16.64 24.54 23.92
CA LEU A 343 -16.42 25.84 23.28
C LEU A 343 -17.60 26.80 23.47
N ALA A 344 -18.82 26.26 23.63
CA ALA A 344 -20.02 27.05 23.88
C ALA A 344 -20.33 27.27 25.36
N ALA A 345 -19.60 26.63 26.29
CA ALA A 345 -19.88 26.65 27.72
C ALA A 345 -19.97 28.07 28.30
N ARG A 346 -19.13 28.99 27.79
CA ARG A 346 -19.12 30.41 28.21
C ARG A 346 -20.40 31.18 27.88
N ASN A 347 -21.24 30.66 26.98
CA ASN A 347 -22.47 31.31 26.53
C ASN A 347 -23.72 30.81 27.27
N GLY A 348 -23.54 30.02 28.34
CA GLY A 348 -24.62 29.46 29.16
C GLY A 348 -25.06 28.06 28.74
N VAL A 349 -25.80 27.40 29.62
CA VAL A 349 -26.15 25.97 29.53
C VAL A 349 -26.97 25.64 28.28
N GLY A 350 -27.90 26.51 27.88
CA GLY A 350 -28.71 26.31 26.67
C GLY A 350 -27.87 26.28 25.39
N MET A 351 -26.93 27.23 25.26
CA MET A 351 -26.01 27.29 24.12
C MET A 351 -25.01 26.13 24.11
N MET A 352 -24.55 25.72 25.29
CA MET A 352 -23.72 24.54 25.48
C MET A 352 -24.42 23.26 24.98
N ALA A 353 -25.64 23.01 25.44
CA ALA A 353 -26.42 21.84 25.05
C ALA A 353 -26.73 21.84 23.54
N GLY A 354 -27.14 22.99 22.98
CA GLY A 354 -27.41 23.12 21.55
C GLY A 354 -26.17 22.87 20.69
N SER A 355 -25.02 23.43 21.07
CA SER A 355 -23.76 23.24 20.34
C SER A 355 -23.25 21.79 20.43
N ALA A 356 -23.39 21.15 21.60
CA ALA A 356 -23.04 19.75 21.77
C ALA A 356 -23.91 18.83 20.89
N LEU A 357 -25.22 19.09 20.80
CA LEU A 357 -26.13 18.33 19.94
C LEU A 357 -25.73 18.47 18.47
N VAL A 358 -25.50 19.69 17.99
CA VAL A 358 -25.09 19.93 16.59
C VAL A 358 -23.77 19.25 16.28
N GLY A 359 -22.78 19.36 17.18
CA GLY A 359 -21.49 18.69 17.03
C GLY A 359 -21.62 17.16 16.96
N GLY A 360 -22.39 16.56 17.86
CA GLY A 360 -22.61 15.11 17.87
C GLY A 360 -23.32 14.60 16.61
N VAL A 361 -24.39 15.28 16.19
CA VAL A 361 -25.16 14.90 14.98
C VAL A 361 -24.31 15.02 13.71
N LEU A 362 -23.55 16.12 13.57
CA LEU A 362 -22.73 16.35 12.38
C LEU A 362 -21.64 15.27 12.25
N LEU A 363 -20.97 14.91 13.34
CA LEU A 363 -19.95 13.86 13.32
C LEU A 363 -20.56 12.47 13.13
N ALA A 364 -21.77 12.22 13.64
CA ALA A 364 -22.49 10.98 13.38
C ALA A 364 -22.82 10.81 11.89
N LEU A 365 -23.17 11.90 11.20
CA LEU A 365 -23.39 11.87 9.75
C LEU A 365 -22.11 11.62 8.97
N ILE A 366 -20.99 12.28 9.34
CA ILE A 366 -19.69 12.08 8.67
C ILE A 366 -19.23 10.62 8.80
N GLU A 367 -19.23 10.08 10.02
CA GLU A 367 -18.85 8.68 10.26
C GLU A 367 -19.83 7.71 9.59
N GLY A 368 -21.13 8.01 9.61
CA GLY A 368 -22.16 7.21 8.93
C GLY A 368 -21.95 7.13 7.40
N VAL A 369 -21.61 8.26 6.77
CA VAL A 369 -21.26 8.32 5.35
C VAL A 369 -19.96 7.57 5.08
N GLY A 370 -18.94 7.68 5.94
CA GLY A 370 -17.70 6.93 5.82
C GLY A 370 -17.92 5.41 5.85
N ILE A 371 -18.78 4.93 6.74
CA ILE A 371 -19.17 3.50 6.81
C ILE A 371 -19.90 3.09 5.52
N LEU A 372 -20.81 3.92 5.00
CA LEU A 372 -21.53 3.64 3.75
C LEU A 372 -20.57 3.54 2.55
N PHE A 373 -19.66 4.49 2.38
CA PHE A 373 -18.65 4.46 1.31
C PHE A 373 -17.74 3.24 1.42
N THR A 374 -17.35 2.87 2.64
CA THR A 374 -16.53 1.67 2.89
C THR A 374 -17.29 0.41 2.46
N ARG A 375 -18.58 0.32 2.75
CA ARG A 375 -19.43 -0.81 2.32
C ARG A 375 -19.60 -0.89 0.80
N LEU A 376 -19.92 0.24 0.15
CA LEU A 376 -20.06 0.30 -1.31
C LEU A 376 -18.76 -0.07 -2.02
N SER A 377 -17.62 0.37 -1.50
CA SER A 377 -16.30 0.02 -2.05
C SER A 377 -15.98 -1.46 -1.82
N ALA A 378 -16.36 -2.01 -0.66
CA ALA A 378 -16.16 -3.43 -0.36
C ALA A 378 -17.01 -4.35 -1.26
N ASP A 379 -18.22 -3.93 -1.64
CA ASP A 379 -19.07 -4.69 -2.56
C ASP A 379 -18.49 -4.77 -3.97
N GLN A 380 -17.67 -3.78 -4.39
CA GLN A 380 -16.94 -3.82 -5.66
C GLN A 380 -15.85 -4.92 -5.70
N PHE A 381 -15.41 -5.40 -4.53
CA PHE A 381 -14.43 -6.49 -4.38
C PHE A 381 -15.08 -7.82 -3.97
N ARG A 382 -16.42 -7.89 -3.97
CA ARG A 382 -17.13 -9.14 -3.70
C ARG A 382 -16.98 -10.04 -4.93
N ASN A 383 -16.20 -11.12 -4.79
CA ASN A 383 -16.09 -12.17 -5.81
C ASN A 383 -17.50 -12.61 -6.23
N PRO A 384 -17.78 -12.76 -7.55
CA PRO A 384 -18.97 -13.46 -7.99
C PRO A 384 -19.02 -14.81 -7.28
N ALA A 385 -20.21 -15.21 -6.83
CA ALA A 385 -20.39 -16.56 -6.32
C ALA A 385 -19.84 -17.55 -7.36
N PRO A 386 -19.12 -18.61 -6.93
CA PRO A 386 -18.66 -19.61 -7.87
C PRO A 386 -19.86 -20.07 -8.72
N PRO A 387 -19.69 -20.27 -10.04
CA PRO A 387 -20.74 -20.82 -10.87
C PRO A 387 -21.27 -22.08 -10.19
N ASN A 388 -22.59 -22.13 -9.95
CA ASN A 388 -23.22 -23.33 -9.45
C ASN A 388 -22.84 -24.47 -10.40
N ASP A 389 -22.04 -25.40 -9.91
CA ASP A 389 -21.70 -26.62 -10.63
C ASP A 389 -23.02 -27.36 -10.92
N PRO A 390 -23.38 -27.60 -12.19
CA PRO A 390 -24.59 -28.36 -12.54
C PRO A 390 -24.59 -29.79 -11.99
N SER A 391 -23.47 -30.25 -11.43
CA SER A 391 -23.27 -31.60 -10.92
C SER A 391 -23.88 -31.84 -9.53
N ALA A 392 -24.44 -30.81 -8.87
CA ALA A 392 -25.00 -30.93 -7.51
C ALA A 392 -26.54 -31.11 -7.45
N VAL A 393 -27.18 -31.62 -8.52
CA VAL A 393 -28.64 -31.90 -8.55
C VAL A 393 -28.96 -33.40 -8.50
N LEU A 394 -27.97 -34.27 -8.30
CA LEU A 394 -28.21 -35.69 -8.08
C LEU A 394 -27.89 -36.04 -6.63
N ASP A 395 -28.79 -35.68 -5.72
CA ASP A 395 -29.08 -36.42 -4.47
C ASP A 395 -30.10 -35.62 -3.63
N ASP A 396 -31.34 -35.53 -4.11
CA ASP A 396 -32.49 -35.34 -3.22
C ASP A 396 -33.70 -36.13 -3.73
N PRO A 397 -33.99 -37.33 -3.19
CA PRO A 397 -35.13 -38.14 -3.60
C PRO A 397 -36.40 -37.76 -2.82
N THR A 398 -36.70 -36.47 -2.61
CA THR A 398 -37.92 -36.07 -1.87
C THR A 398 -38.84 -35.06 -2.55
N VAL A 399 -38.61 -34.65 -3.80
CA VAL A 399 -39.57 -33.77 -4.51
C VAL A 399 -40.04 -34.39 -5.82
N ALA A 400 -40.73 -35.52 -5.70
CA ALA A 400 -41.58 -36.07 -6.74
C ALA A 400 -43.01 -36.18 -6.22
N SER A 401 -43.70 -35.05 -6.04
CA SER A 401 -45.16 -34.99 -6.17
C SER A 401 -45.65 -33.53 -6.21
N SER A 402 -46.22 -33.16 -7.36
CA SER A 402 -47.23 -32.11 -7.61
C SER A 402 -46.99 -31.40 -8.93
N SER A 403 -47.02 -32.17 -10.02
CA SER A 403 -47.49 -31.64 -11.30
C SER A 403 -48.97 -31.35 -11.19
N GLY A 404 -49.38 -30.20 -11.74
CA GLY A 404 -50.61 -29.53 -11.39
C GLY A 404 -51.90 -30.15 -11.93
N SER A 405 -53.00 -29.65 -11.38
CA SER A 405 -54.33 -29.70 -11.97
C SER A 405 -54.79 -28.27 -12.26
N PHE A 406 -55.14 -28.05 -13.53
CA PHE A 406 -55.72 -26.85 -14.14
C PHE A 406 -57.01 -26.37 -13.45
N GLN A 407 -57.08 -25.08 -13.07
CA GLN A 407 -58.04 -24.04 -13.47
C GLN A 407 -57.92 -22.81 -12.56
#